data_AF-A0A402AGF9-F1
#
_entry.id   AF-A0A402AGF9-F1
#
_cell.length_a   1.000
_cell.length_b   1.000
_cell.length_c   1.000
_cell.angle_alpha   90.00
_cell.angle_beta   90.00
_cell.angle_gamma   90.00
#
_symmetry.space_group_name_H-M   'P 1'
#
loop_
_entity.id
_entity.type
_entity.pdbx_description
1 polymer ?
#
loop_
_entity_poly.entity_id
_entity_poly.type
_entity_poly.pdbx_seq_one_letter_code
_entity_poly.pdbx_strand_id
1 'polypeptide(L)'
;MVLVYWSNILGQSDLSHPVAEVAKGSYDYTYHGTGNWPFNTAYAGTFGLKAFVTRLYSLSQVEQWIKIGVPIVISIEYKSGELIHSPIPSSSGHLIVIRGFTSRGDVVTNDPAAQSNARVQIIYQRANLQHVWLAASQGMAYIIYPENWPVPITDRFSSW
;
A
#
# COMPACT_ATOMS: atom_id res chain seq x y z
N MET A 1 -9.22 -0.19 -2.53
CA MET A 1 -8.32 -1.33 -2.87
C MET A 1 -8.12 -2.26 -1.68
N VAL A 2 -7.48 -1.81 -0.58
CA VAL A 2 -7.17 -2.69 0.57
C VAL A 2 -8.43 -3.10 1.35
N LEU A 3 -9.37 -2.19 1.63
CA LEU A 3 -10.61 -2.56 2.32
C LEU A 3 -11.46 -3.55 1.49
N VAL A 4 -11.58 -3.32 0.18
CA VAL A 4 -12.24 -4.26 -0.75
C VAL A 4 -11.53 -5.61 -0.80
N TYR A 5 -10.20 -5.64 -0.72
CA TYR A 5 -9.45 -6.89 -0.61
C TYR A 5 -9.88 -7.68 0.63
N TRP A 6 -9.91 -7.04 1.81
CA TRP A 6 -10.36 -7.68 3.03
C TRP A 6 -11.85 -8.03 3.03
N SER A 7 -12.71 -7.20 2.42
CA SER A 7 -14.12 -7.51 2.19
C SER A 7 -14.29 -8.86 1.50
N ASN A 8 -13.53 -9.09 0.42
CA ASN A 8 -13.58 -10.34 -0.34
C ASN A 8 -13.02 -11.54 0.43
N ILE A 9 -11.91 -11.35 1.16
CA ILE A 9 -11.27 -12.43 1.93
C ILE A 9 -12.12 -12.85 3.14
N LEU A 10 -12.74 -11.88 3.82
CA LEU A 10 -13.54 -12.12 5.03
C LEU A 10 -15.01 -12.40 4.75
N GLY A 11 -15.48 -12.18 3.51
CA GLY A 11 -16.91 -12.22 3.20
C GLY A 11 -17.72 -11.11 3.90
N GLN A 12 -17.09 -9.97 4.19
CA GLN A 12 -17.71 -8.84 4.91
C GLN A 12 -17.98 -7.67 3.95
N SER A 13 -19.22 -7.52 3.51
CA SER A 13 -19.62 -6.46 2.56
C SER A 13 -19.38 -5.05 3.11
N ASP A 14 -19.42 -4.89 4.43
CA ASP A 14 -19.28 -3.62 5.15
C ASP A 14 -17.86 -3.05 5.12
N LEU A 15 -16.93 -3.72 4.43
CA LEU A 15 -15.59 -3.20 4.11
C LEU A 15 -15.50 -2.63 2.68
N SER A 16 -16.53 -2.83 1.85
CA SER A 16 -16.53 -2.44 0.45
C SER A 16 -17.22 -1.10 0.23
N HIS A 17 -16.45 -0.01 0.36
CA HIS A 17 -16.96 1.36 0.17
C HIS A 17 -16.48 2.00 -1.14
N PRO A 18 -17.32 2.84 -1.79
CA PRO A 18 -16.91 3.68 -2.91
C PRO A 18 -15.77 4.64 -2.54
N VAL A 19 -14.95 5.01 -3.52
CA VAL A 19 -13.81 5.93 -3.33
C VAL A 19 -14.25 7.26 -2.70
N ALA A 20 -15.39 7.82 -3.12
CA ALA A 20 -15.89 9.08 -2.59
C ALA A 20 -16.22 9.01 -1.10
N GLU A 21 -16.72 7.87 -0.62
CA GLU A 21 -17.04 7.66 0.79
C GLU A 21 -15.76 7.50 1.62
N VAL A 22 -14.82 6.68 1.15
CA VAL A 22 -13.50 6.53 1.79
C VAL A 22 -12.77 7.87 1.83
N ALA A 23 -12.82 8.65 0.75
CA ALA A 23 -12.22 9.99 0.68
C ALA A 23 -12.83 10.94 1.71
N LYS A 24 -14.16 10.92 1.87
CA LYS A 24 -14.85 11.72 2.89
C LYS A 24 -14.44 11.30 4.31
N GLY A 25 -14.36 10.00 4.57
CA GLY A 25 -14.02 9.47 5.90
C GLY A 25 -12.54 9.61 6.28
N SER A 26 -11.66 9.84 5.31
CA SER A 26 -10.21 10.05 5.52
C SER A 26 -9.74 11.47 5.22
N TYR A 27 -10.67 12.42 5.04
CA TYR A 27 -10.35 13.80 4.72
C TYR A 27 -9.68 14.49 5.91
N ASP A 28 -8.52 15.07 5.68
CA ASP A 28 -7.79 15.89 6.64
C ASP A 28 -8.12 17.36 6.38
N TYR A 29 -8.87 17.96 7.30
CA TYR A 29 -9.30 19.36 7.22
C TYR A 29 -8.16 20.36 7.41
N THR A 30 -7.06 19.98 8.06
CA THR A 30 -5.88 20.84 8.22
C THR A 30 -5.03 20.80 6.96
N TYR A 31 -4.89 19.63 6.33
CA TYR A 31 -4.20 19.47 5.06
C TYR A 31 -5.06 19.90 3.84
N HIS A 32 -6.37 20.02 4.01
CA HIS A 32 -7.36 20.26 2.95
C HIS A 32 -7.36 19.18 1.85
N GLY A 33 -7.12 17.92 2.22
CA GLY A 33 -7.02 16.83 1.26
C GLY A 33 -7.16 15.43 1.85
N THR A 34 -7.03 14.43 0.99
CA THR A 34 -6.93 13.02 1.38
C THR A 34 -5.50 12.52 1.20
N GLY A 35 -5.22 11.29 1.65
CA GLY A 35 -3.88 10.69 1.52
C GLY A 35 -2.98 10.89 2.74
N ASN A 36 -3.49 11.49 3.82
CA ASN A 36 -2.84 11.48 5.12
C ASN A 36 -2.87 10.05 5.71
N TRP A 37 -1.71 9.52 6.07
CA TRP A 37 -1.54 8.10 6.39
C TRP A 37 -2.23 7.70 7.70
N PRO A 38 -2.02 8.42 8.83
CA PRO A 38 -2.82 8.25 10.04
C PRO A 38 -4.34 8.25 9.79
N PHE A 39 -4.84 9.13 8.92
CA PHE A 39 -6.28 9.22 8.63
C PHE A 39 -6.76 8.01 7.84
N ASN A 40 -5.98 7.54 6.86
CA ASN A 40 -6.28 6.30 6.14
C ASN A 40 -6.30 5.09 7.11
N THR A 41 -5.35 5.01 8.04
CA THR A 41 -5.30 3.92 9.03
C THR A 41 -6.44 4.02 10.05
N ALA A 42 -6.78 5.24 10.50
CA ALA A 42 -7.89 5.47 11.43
C ALA A 42 -9.23 5.10 10.78
N TYR A 43 -9.45 5.48 9.52
CA TYR A 43 -10.63 5.11 8.76
C TYR A 43 -10.73 3.58 8.60
N ALA A 44 -9.63 2.87 8.32
CA ALA A 44 -9.66 1.41 8.32
C ALA A 44 -10.00 0.82 9.70
N GLY A 45 -9.51 1.44 10.77
CA GLY A 45 -9.77 1.05 12.16
C GLY A 45 -11.24 1.15 12.57
N THR A 46 -12.05 2.03 11.96
CA THR A 46 -13.49 2.11 12.26
C THR A 46 -14.26 0.84 11.90
N PHE A 47 -13.65 -0.04 11.11
CA PHE A 47 -14.22 -1.33 10.73
C PHE A 47 -13.62 -2.51 11.51
N GLY A 48 -12.91 -2.26 12.62
CA GLY A 48 -12.31 -3.31 13.45
C GLY A 48 -11.03 -3.92 12.86
N LEU A 49 -10.45 -3.30 11.84
CA LEU A 49 -9.14 -3.70 11.31
C LEU A 49 -8.01 -3.13 12.16
N LYS A 50 -6.94 -3.91 12.35
CA LYS A 50 -5.66 -3.38 12.83
C LYS A 50 -5.00 -2.62 11.69
N ALA A 51 -4.69 -1.36 11.93
CA ALA A 51 -4.09 -0.49 10.94
C ALA A 51 -3.05 0.41 11.59
N PHE A 52 -1.84 0.46 11.03
CA PHE A 52 -0.77 1.32 11.54
C PHE A 52 0.20 1.74 10.45
N VAL A 53 0.87 2.86 10.71
CA VAL A 53 2.00 3.34 9.92
C VAL A 53 3.29 2.80 10.55
N THR A 54 4.19 2.30 9.72
CA THR A 54 5.48 1.76 10.14
C THR A 54 6.57 2.05 9.12
N ARG A 55 7.79 1.61 9.39
CA ARG A 55 8.94 1.66 8.48
C ARG A 55 9.44 0.26 8.18
N LEU A 56 9.50 -0.07 6.90
CA LEU A 56 10.12 -1.29 6.37
C LEU A 56 11.36 -0.88 5.58
N TYR A 57 12.50 -1.51 5.85
CA TYR A 57 13.82 -1.16 5.31
C TYR A 57 14.13 -1.80 3.96
N SER A 58 13.32 -2.77 3.52
CA SER A 58 13.50 -3.43 2.22
C SER A 58 12.23 -4.13 1.74
N LEU A 59 12.17 -4.41 0.44
CA LEU A 59 11.12 -5.25 -0.13
C LEU A 59 11.15 -6.68 0.42
N SER A 60 12.26 -7.14 0.99
CA SER A 60 12.34 -8.45 1.65
C SER A 60 11.49 -8.51 2.92
N GLN A 61 11.33 -7.40 3.65
CA GLN A 61 10.36 -7.34 4.76
C GLN A 61 8.92 -7.27 4.24
N VAL A 62 8.69 -6.55 3.14
CA VAL A 62 7.37 -6.52 2.47
C VAL A 62 6.94 -7.92 2.03
N GLU A 63 7.86 -8.73 1.48
CA GLU A 63 7.59 -10.13 1.11
C GLU A 63 7.06 -10.97 2.27
N GLN A 64 7.53 -10.75 3.50
CA GLN A 64 7.07 -11.51 4.65
C GLN A 64 5.57 -11.27 4.92
N TRP A 65 5.11 -10.02 4.78
CA TRP A 65 3.70 -9.67 4.89
C TRP A 65 2.88 -10.21 3.71
N ILE A 66 3.42 -10.11 2.49
CA ILE A 66 2.74 -10.62 1.29
C ILE A 66 2.57 -12.14 1.34
N LYS A 67 3.55 -12.89 1.87
CA LYS A 67 3.49 -14.35 2.05
C LYS A 67 2.33 -14.80 2.92
N ILE A 68 1.92 -13.99 3.88
CA ILE A 68 0.78 -14.26 4.75
C ILE A 68 -0.51 -13.57 4.29
N GLY A 69 -0.53 -13.01 3.07
CA GLY A 69 -1.73 -12.41 2.48
C GLY A 69 -2.05 -10.99 2.96
N VAL A 70 -1.06 -10.24 3.47
CA VAL A 70 -1.28 -8.84 3.87
C VAL A 70 -0.69 -7.92 2.79
N PRO A 71 -1.53 -7.19 2.00
CA PRO A 71 -1.04 -6.19 1.07
C PRO A 71 -0.46 -4.98 1.82
N ILE A 72 0.55 -4.35 1.22
CA ILE A 72 1.30 -3.26 1.84
C ILE A 72 1.13 -1.98 1.03
N VAL A 73 0.76 -0.88 1.70
CA VAL A 73 0.67 0.42 1.04
C VAL A 73 1.94 1.21 1.29
N ILE A 74 2.49 1.77 0.22
CA ILE A 74 3.69 2.59 0.25
C ILE A 74 3.46 3.90 -0.50
N SER A 75 4.28 4.92 -0.19
CA SER A 75 4.37 6.11 -1.02
C SER A 75 5.68 6.16 -1.79
N ILE A 76 5.59 6.50 -3.07
CA ILE A 76 6.73 6.64 -3.96
C ILE A 76 6.81 8.07 -4.50
N GLU A 77 8.04 8.51 -4.75
CA GLU A 77 8.38 9.75 -5.44
C GLU A 77 9.43 9.43 -6.50
N TYR A 78 9.23 9.95 -7.71
CA TYR A 78 10.14 9.67 -8.83
C TYR A 78 10.01 10.71 -9.93
N LYS A 79 11.12 10.92 -10.63
CA LYS A 79 11.26 11.73 -11.84
C LYS A 79 11.04 10.86 -13.08
N SER A 80 10.89 11.56 -14.21
CA SER A 80 10.77 10.92 -15.52
C SER A 80 11.91 9.94 -15.79
N GLY A 81 11.55 8.69 -16.11
CA GLY A 81 12.50 7.63 -16.44
C GLY A 81 12.99 6.78 -15.27
N GLU A 82 12.76 7.19 -14.01
CA GLU A 82 13.23 6.42 -12.84
C GLU A 82 12.37 5.18 -12.58
N LEU A 83 11.06 5.26 -12.81
CA LEU A 83 10.11 4.17 -12.64
C LEU A 83 9.44 3.81 -13.98
N ILE A 84 10.06 2.87 -14.70
CA ILE A 84 9.58 2.37 -15.99
C ILE A 84 8.21 1.69 -15.80
N HIS A 85 7.33 1.83 -16.79
CA HIS A 85 5.93 1.33 -16.80
C HIS A 85 4.96 2.07 -15.88
N SER A 86 5.41 3.13 -15.20
CA SER A 86 4.52 4.01 -14.46
C SER A 86 3.44 4.59 -15.38
N PRO A 87 2.16 4.63 -14.96
CA PRO A 87 1.09 5.26 -15.73
C PRO A 87 1.27 6.78 -15.93
N ILE A 88 2.00 7.43 -15.02
CA ILE A 88 2.33 8.86 -15.07
C ILE A 88 3.84 9.06 -15.19
N PRO A 89 4.32 10.14 -15.83
CA PRO A 89 5.75 10.32 -16.09
C PRO A 89 6.58 10.55 -14.81
N SER A 90 6.00 11.20 -13.80
CA SER A 90 6.67 11.54 -12.55
C SER A 90 5.65 11.77 -11.44
N SER A 91 6.09 11.70 -10.19
CA SER A 91 5.27 12.07 -9.02
C SER A 91 6.14 12.67 -7.91
N SER A 92 5.61 13.68 -7.22
CA SER A 92 6.15 14.26 -5.97
C SER A 92 5.59 13.57 -4.71
N GLY A 93 4.91 12.43 -4.87
CA GLY A 93 4.24 11.71 -3.80
C GLY A 93 3.00 10.97 -4.34
N HIS A 94 3.04 9.64 -4.32
CA HIS A 94 1.98 8.80 -4.87
C HIS A 94 1.81 7.52 -4.05
N LEU A 95 0.59 7.17 -3.67
CA LEU A 95 0.30 5.96 -2.92
C LEU A 95 -0.02 4.80 -3.86
N ILE A 96 0.65 3.67 -3.66
CA ILE A 96 0.41 2.42 -4.39
C ILE A 96 0.31 1.24 -3.42
N VAL A 97 -0.32 0.16 -3.86
CA VAL A 97 -0.46 -1.07 -3.06
C VAL A 97 0.43 -2.16 -3.62
N ILE A 98 1.41 -2.65 -2.87
CA ILE A 98 2.13 -3.89 -3.17
C ILE A 98 1.24 -5.06 -2.79
N ARG A 99 1.05 -6.00 -3.72
CA ARG A 99 0.15 -7.15 -3.55
C ARG A 99 0.76 -8.49 -3.90
N GLY A 100 2.02 -8.51 -4.36
CA GLY A 100 2.65 -9.73 -4.83
C GLY A 100 4.04 -9.49 -5.40
N PHE A 101 4.69 -10.58 -5.74
CA PHE A 101 5.94 -10.59 -6.47
C PHE A 101 5.85 -11.65 -7.59
N THR A 102 6.49 -11.38 -8.72
CA THR A 102 6.63 -12.37 -9.79
C THR A 102 7.66 -13.43 -9.39
N SER A 103 7.78 -14.52 -10.16
CA SER A 103 8.82 -15.55 -9.95
C SER A 103 10.25 -15.01 -10.06
N ARG A 104 10.45 -13.86 -10.72
CA ARG A 104 11.74 -13.17 -10.82
C ARG A 104 11.98 -12.16 -9.70
N GLY A 105 11.01 -11.98 -8.79
CA GLY A 105 11.08 -11.01 -7.70
C GLY A 105 10.69 -9.57 -8.07
N ASP A 106 10.21 -9.34 -9.30
CA ASP A 106 9.59 -8.06 -9.70
C ASP A 106 8.28 -7.83 -8.92
N VAL A 107 7.98 -6.58 -8.59
CA VAL A 107 6.89 -6.24 -7.66
C VAL A 107 5.58 -6.09 -8.41
N VAL A 108 4.55 -6.84 -7.99
CA VAL A 108 3.19 -6.71 -8.49
C VAL A 108 2.45 -5.71 -7.61
N THR A 109 2.01 -4.60 -8.21
CA THR A 109 1.33 -3.51 -7.51
C THR A 109 -0.05 -3.25 -8.07
N ASN A 110 -0.91 -2.61 -7.28
CA ASN A 110 -2.03 -1.83 -7.80
C ASN A 110 -1.67 -0.34 -7.73
N ASP A 111 -1.51 0.27 -8.89
CA ASP A 111 -1.21 1.68 -9.07
C ASP A 111 -2.47 2.45 -9.49
N PRO A 112 -3.03 3.33 -8.63
CA PRO A 112 -4.28 4.02 -8.92
C PRO A 112 -4.14 5.13 -9.97
N ALA A 113 -2.93 5.46 -10.43
CA ALA A 113 -2.73 6.41 -11.53
C ALA A 113 -3.03 5.81 -12.91
N ALA A 114 -3.29 4.50 -12.99
CA ALA A 114 -3.70 3.84 -14.23
C ALA A 114 -5.05 4.39 -14.75
N GLN A 115 -5.23 4.33 -16.07
CA GLN A 115 -6.41 4.87 -16.76
C GLN A 115 -7.74 4.21 -16.38
N SER A 116 -7.72 3.01 -15.79
CA SER A 116 -8.92 2.31 -15.36
C SER A 116 -8.63 1.26 -14.28
N ASN A 117 -9.67 0.87 -13.54
CA ASN A 117 -9.59 -0.19 -12.53
C ASN A 117 -9.04 -1.51 -13.08
N ALA A 118 -9.31 -1.84 -14.34
CA ALA A 118 -8.80 -3.06 -14.97
C ALA A 118 -7.30 -3.00 -15.29
N ARG A 119 -6.70 -1.80 -15.27
CA ARG A 119 -5.31 -1.55 -15.64
C ARG A 119 -4.42 -1.15 -14.46
N VAL A 120 -4.96 -1.10 -13.23
CA VAL A 120 -4.17 -0.72 -12.03
C VAL A 120 -3.07 -1.72 -11.73
N GLN A 121 -3.18 -2.98 -12.18
CA GLN A 121 -2.13 -3.96 -11.95
C GLN A 121 -0.90 -3.64 -12.81
N ILE A 122 0.14 -3.12 -12.17
CA ILE A 122 1.43 -2.81 -12.80
C ILE A 122 2.52 -3.69 -12.17
N ILE A 123 3.50 -4.08 -12.98
CA ILE A 123 4.69 -4.80 -12.52
C ILE A 123 5.87 -3.84 -12.62
N TYR A 124 6.50 -3.56 -11.48
CA TYR A 124 7.70 -2.74 -11.41
C TYR A 124 8.94 -3.59 -11.15
N GLN A 125 10.06 -3.22 -11.77
CA GLN A 125 11.33 -3.83 -11.45
C GLN A 125 11.66 -3.58 -9.98
N ARG A 126 12.08 -4.64 -9.28
CA ARG A 126 12.34 -4.62 -7.84
C ARG A 126 13.26 -3.48 -7.40
N ALA A 127 14.40 -3.36 -8.07
CA ALA A 127 15.44 -2.38 -7.72
C ALA A 127 14.91 -0.94 -7.84
N ASN A 128 14.25 -0.63 -8.96
CA ASN A 128 13.70 0.70 -9.22
C ASN A 128 12.62 1.05 -8.20
N LEU A 129 11.66 0.15 -7.96
CA LEU A 129 10.59 0.43 -7.00
C LEU A 129 11.14 0.62 -5.58
N GLN A 130 12.07 -0.24 -5.15
CA GLN A 130 12.68 -0.11 -3.83
C GLN A 130 13.44 1.21 -3.71
N HIS A 131 14.17 1.60 -4.75
CA HIS A 131 14.92 2.85 -4.76
C HIS A 131 14.00 4.06 -4.57
N VAL A 132 12.97 4.20 -5.40
CA VAL A 132 12.06 5.36 -5.35
C VAL A 132 11.24 5.40 -4.05
N TRP A 133 10.87 4.24 -3.51
CA TRP A 133 10.17 4.16 -2.22
C TRP A 133 11.05 4.55 -1.03
N LEU A 134 12.27 4.00 -0.95
CA LEU A 134 13.21 4.30 0.13
C LEU A 134 13.72 5.74 0.06
N ALA A 135 13.97 6.27 -1.14
CA ALA A 135 14.39 7.65 -1.32
C ALA A 135 13.31 8.65 -0.92
N ALA A 136 12.04 8.39 -1.30
CA ALA A 136 10.92 9.28 -1.04
C ALA A 136 10.50 9.30 0.43
N SER A 137 10.27 8.12 0.98
CA SER A 137 9.57 7.96 2.24
C SER A 137 10.43 7.33 3.34
N GLN A 138 11.70 7.04 3.07
CA GLN A 138 12.60 6.33 3.99
C GLN A 138 12.03 4.98 4.45
N GLY A 139 11.30 4.31 3.55
CA GLY A 139 10.71 2.99 3.83
C GLY A 139 9.40 3.05 4.61
N MET A 140 8.78 4.21 4.74
CA MET A 140 7.47 4.29 5.39
C MET A 140 6.46 3.45 4.60
N ALA A 141 5.66 2.68 5.32
CA ALA A 141 4.52 1.94 4.81
C ALA A 141 3.33 2.06 5.77
N TYR A 142 2.13 1.76 5.31
CA TYR A 142 1.04 1.46 6.23
C TYR A 142 0.43 0.10 5.92
N ILE A 143 0.11 -0.60 7.00
CA ILE A 143 -0.30 -2.01 7.02
C ILE A 143 -1.71 -2.04 7.61
N ILE A 144 -2.61 -2.76 6.96
CA ILE A 144 -4.00 -2.92 7.37
C ILE A 144 -4.35 -4.40 7.28
N TYR A 145 -4.80 -5.00 8.38
CA TYR A 145 -5.16 -6.42 8.44
C TYR A 145 -6.21 -6.69 9.53
N PRO A 146 -6.94 -7.82 9.47
CA PRO A 146 -7.90 -8.22 10.50
C PRO A 146 -7.20 -8.47 11.84
N GLU A 147 -7.84 -8.12 12.97
CA GLU A 147 -7.21 -8.19 14.31
C GLU A 147 -6.56 -9.54 14.65
N ASN A 148 -7.16 -10.64 14.18
CA ASN A 148 -6.73 -12.01 14.44
C ASN A 148 -5.94 -12.64 13.28
N TRP A 149 -5.51 -11.87 12.30
CA TRP A 149 -4.72 -12.37 11.18
C TRP A 149 -3.27 -12.63 11.63
N PRO A 150 -2.59 -13.67 11.09
CA PRO A 150 -1.17 -13.86 11.34
C PRO A 150 -0.35 -12.62 10.97
N VAL A 151 0.75 -12.39 11.69
CA VAL A 151 1.76 -11.38 11.34
C VAL A 151 3.11 -12.08 11.15
N PRO A 152 4.07 -11.49 10.42
CA PRO A 152 5.38 -12.10 10.27
C PRO A 152 6.02 -12.39 11.64
N ILE A 153 6.61 -13.58 11.80
CA ILE A 153 7.22 -13.99 13.07
C ILE A 153 8.59 -13.31 13.21
N THR A 154 8.94 -12.94 14.44
CA THR A 154 10.11 -12.19 14.89
C THR A 154 11.45 -12.92 14.68
N ASP A 155 11.91 -13.06 13.44
CA ASP A 155 13.34 -13.35 13.20
C ASP A 155 14.14 -12.03 13.10
N ARG A 156 14.69 -11.63 14.25
CA ARG A 156 15.80 -10.66 14.53
C ARG A 156 15.86 -9.29 13.81
N PHE A 157 14.99 -9.01 12.86
CA PHE A 157 14.91 -7.74 12.09
C PHE A 157 13.45 -7.23 12.06
N SER A 158 12.71 -7.47 13.13
CA SER A 158 11.29 -7.14 13.28
C SER A 158 11.06 -5.78 13.92
N SER A 159 11.63 -4.74 13.35
CA SER A 159 11.21 -3.38 13.66
C SER A 159 10.13 -2.99 12.65
N TRP A 160 8.88 -3.39 12.96
CA TRP A 160 7.68 -2.85 12.34
C TRP A 160 6.71 -2.39 13.43
#